data_AF-A0A182SZC3-F1
#
_entry.id   AF-A0A182SZC3-F1
#
_cell.length_a   1.000
_cell.length_b   1.000
_cell.length_c   1.000
_cell.angle_alpha   90.00
_cell.angle_beta   90.00
_cell.angle_gamma   90.00
#
_symmetry.space_group_name_H-M   'P 1'
#
loop_
_entity.id
_entity.type
_entity.pdbx_description
1 polymer ?
#
loop_
_entity_poly.entity_id
_entity_poly.type
_entity_poly.pdbx_seq_one_letter_code
_entity_poly.pdbx_strand_id
1 'polypeptide(L)'
;MNGNGHYNGHRADSEENLHKPTHENGANSHPAGPGTESNEPNFERLNFMGRLSYHVSIAIGKFFYRLGYWIANNAWKTIGLSVLLVAVCSVGFIRFHKEKSPMKLWIPLGSKFQHDTNWLIEHFQEGNRIETVMITAPDVLVPEVLQTIAKITEEIEGFTFHNSEGQRLGWTDVCHKVPFIAEYTADHTRRKRHAQDLDRQS
;
A
#
# COMPACT_ATOMS: atom_id res chain seq x y z
N MET A 1 20.99 23.48 11.24
CA MET A 1 21.64 22.23 10.80
C MET A 1 21.28 22.01 9.35
N ASN A 2 22.28 22.15 8.48
CA ASN A 2 22.17 22.20 7.03
C ASN A 2 22.63 20.84 6.49
N GLY A 3 21.83 20.18 5.65
CA GLY A 3 22.12 18.83 5.13
C GLY A 3 21.53 18.65 3.74
N ASN A 4 22.34 18.92 2.73
CA ASN A 4 22.03 18.79 1.31
C ASN A 4 21.77 17.34 0.91
N GLY A 5 20.55 17.04 0.45
CA GLY A 5 20.21 15.82 -0.29
C GLY A 5 20.34 16.07 -1.80
N HIS A 6 21.32 15.46 -2.43
CA HIS A 6 21.56 15.56 -3.88
C HIS A 6 20.76 14.44 -4.59
N TYR A 7 19.61 14.79 -5.18
CA TYR A 7 18.84 13.92 -6.08
C TYR A 7 19.01 14.41 -7.52
N ASN A 8 19.61 13.57 -8.38
CA ASN A 8 19.66 13.81 -9.83
C ASN A 8 18.46 13.12 -10.49
N GLY A 9 17.42 13.90 -10.79
CA GLY A 9 16.32 13.49 -11.65
C GLY A 9 16.56 13.98 -13.07
N HIS A 10 16.85 13.07 -14.00
CA HIS A 10 16.88 13.41 -15.42
C HIS A 10 15.43 13.44 -15.95
N ARG A 11 14.89 14.65 -16.04
CA ARG A 11 13.69 14.99 -16.81
C ARG A 11 14.14 15.62 -18.12
N ALA A 12 13.73 15.05 -19.25
CA ALA A 12 13.88 15.69 -20.55
C ALA A 12 12.48 15.99 -21.08
N ASP A 13 12.10 17.27 -21.04
CA ASP A 13 11.00 17.82 -21.82
C ASP A 13 11.57 18.92 -22.73
N SER A 14 11.30 18.75 -24.02
CA SER A 14 10.84 19.75 -24.99
C SER A 14 11.78 20.82 -25.60
N GLU A 15 11.27 21.28 -26.76
CA GLU A 15 11.67 22.38 -27.67
C GLU A 15 12.61 21.93 -28.80
N GLU A 16 12.15 21.72 -30.04
CA GLU A 16 11.42 22.62 -30.97
C GLU A 16 12.22 23.90 -31.29
N ASN A 17 12.17 24.31 -32.56
CA ASN A 17 12.92 25.36 -33.29
C ASN A 17 14.18 24.80 -33.99
N LEU A 18 14.47 25.05 -35.26
CA LEU A 18 14.12 26.20 -36.09
C LEU A 18 14.42 25.89 -37.57
N HIS A 19 13.43 26.08 -38.45
CA HIS A 19 13.61 26.21 -39.90
C HIS A 19 14.33 27.54 -40.22
N LYS A 20 15.44 27.54 -40.97
CA LYS A 20 15.72 28.55 -42.01
C LYS A 20 16.88 28.12 -42.95
N PRO A 21 16.76 28.35 -44.27
CA PRO A 21 17.76 27.92 -45.26
C PRO A 21 18.86 28.96 -45.46
N THR A 22 20.06 28.49 -45.81
CA THR A 22 21.16 29.33 -46.32
C THR A 22 21.46 28.94 -47.75
N HIS A 23 21.53 29.97 -48.59
CA HIS A 23 21.68 29.97 -50.03
C HIS A 23 23.14 30.30 -50.35
N GLU A 24 23.88 29.47 -51.08
CA GLU A 24 25.11 29.91 -51.78
C GLU A 24 25.27 29.16 -53.12
N ASN A 25 25.38 29.98 -54.17
CA ASN A 25 25.61 29.61 -55.56
C ASN A 25 27.13 29.57 -55.84
N GLY A 26 27.59 28.74 -56.78
CA GLY A 26 28.85 29.04 -57.47
C GLY A 26 29.61 27.92 -58.18
N ALA A 27 29.18 27.60 -59.40
CA ALA A 27 29.99 27.35 -60.61
C ALA A 27 30.86 26.07 -60.79
N ASN A 28 30.52 25.37 -61.90
CA ASN A 28 31.34 24.59 -62.85
C ASN A 28 31.93 23.25 -62.35
N SER A 29 31.90 22.13 -63.07
CA SER A 29 31.80 21.84 -64.51
C SER A 29 31.43 20.35 -64.72
N HIS A 30 30.67 20.03 -65.77
CA HIS A 30 30.55 18.66 -66.32
C HIS A 30 31.92 18.13 -66.79
N PRO A 31 32.21 16.81 -66.69
CA PRO A 31 31.80 15.84 -67.72
C PRO A 31 31.27 14.51 -67.13
N ALA A 32 30.15 13.98 -67.62
CA ALA A 32 30.08 12.83 -68.54
C ALA A 32 30.70 11.51 -68.00
N GLY A 33 29.84 10.56 -67.62
CA GLY A 33 30.19 9.16 -67.35
C GLY A 33 29.16 8.45 -66.45
N PRO A 34 28.52 7.34 -66.87
CA PRO A 34 27.46 6.70 -66.11
C PRO A 34 28.04 5.72 -65.09
N GLY A 35 27.72 5.93 -63.82
CA GLY A 35 27.98 4.98 -62.74
C GLY A 35 26.69 4.73 -61.99
N THR A 36 26.07 3.58 -62.24
CA THR A 36 24.95 3.06 -61.47
C THR A 36 25.43 2.79 -60.03
N GLU A 37 25.32 3.78 -59.14
CA GLU A 37 25.45 3.56 -57.70
C GLU A 37 24.14 2.96 -57.18
N SER A 38 24.05 1.63 -57.27
CA SER A 38 23.17 0.86 -56.38
C SER A 38 23.60 1.15 -54.95
N ASN A 39 22.81 1.97 -54.24
CA ASN A 39 22.87 2.08 -52.79
C ASN A 39 22.38 0.77 -52.16
N GLU A 40 23.16 -0.30 -52.31
CA GLU A 40 23.04 -1.48 -51.46
C GLU A 40 23.68 -1.14 -50.11
N PRO A 41 22.98 -1.40 -48.99
CA PRO A 41 23.57 -1.24 -47.68
C PRO A 41 24.76 -2.22 -47.56
N ASN A 42 25.97 -1.67 -47.47
CA ASN A 42 27.23 -2.40 -47.29
C ASN A 42 27.13 -3.35 -46.07
N PHE A 43 26.84 -4.62 -46.35
CA PHE A 43 26.58 -5.68 -45.37
C PHE A 43 27.87 -6.19 -44.67
N GLU A 44 29.04 -5.70 -45.09
CA GLU A 44 30.37 -6.18 -44.69
C GLU A 44 30.95 -5.52 -43.42
N ARG A 45 30.25 -4.55 -42.80
CA ARG A 45 30.72 -3.90 -41.55
C ARG A 45 29.78 -3.97 -40.35
N LEU A 46 28.75 -4.82 -40.40
CA LEU A 46 27.89 -5.04 -39.24
C LEU A 46 28.34 -6.29 -38.47
N ASN A 47 28.81 -6.07 -37.24
CA ASN A 47 29.01 -7.11 -36.22
C ASN A 47 27.80 -8.04 -36.16
N PHE A 48 27.97 -9.27 -35.68
CA PHE A 48 26.90 -10.26 -35.49
C PHE A 48 25.62 -9.66 -34.86
N MET A 49 25.79 -8.71 -33.93
CA MET A 49 24.70 -7.94 -33.30
C MET A 49 23.93 -7.04 -34.27
N GLY A 50 24.57 -6.48 -35.29
CA GLY A 50 23.94 -5.70 -36.36
C GLY A 50 23.14 -6.55 -37.34
N ARG A 51 23.62 -7.76 -37.67
CA ARG A 51 22.84 -8.73 -38.47
C ARG A 51 21.63 -9.24 -37.67
N LEU A 52 21.80 -9.50 -36.38
CA LEU A 52 20.70 -9.84 -35.48
C LEU A 52 19.70 -8.70 -35.37
N SER A 53 20.17 -7.46 -35.18
CA SER A 53 19.33 -6.26 -35.12
C SER A 53 18.50 -6.08 -36.41
N TYR A 54 19.12 -6.22 -37.58
CA TYR A 54 18.43 -6.15 -38.87
C TYR A 54 17.37 -7.25 -39.03
N HIS A 55 17.72 -8.49 -38.68
CA HIS A 55 16.77 -9.61 -38.70
C HIS A 55 15.60 -9.42 -37.73
N VAL A 56 15.87 -8.89 -36.53
CA VAL A 56 14.85 -8.57 -35.52
C VAL A 56 13.95 -7.46 -36.04
N SER A 57 14.50 -6.38 -36.61
CA SER A 57 13.71 -5.29 -37.19
C SER A 57 12.81 -5.76 -38.34
N ILE A 58 13.31 -6.61 -39.24
CA ILE A 58 12.49 -7.21 -40.30
C ILE A 58 11.42 -8.14 -39.74
N ALA A 59 11.77 -8.98 -38.76
CA ALA A 59 10.82 -9.90 -38.14
C ALA A 59 9.69 -9.15 -37.44
N ILE A 60 10.03 -8.09 -36.69
CA ILE A 60 9.08 -7.19 -36.03
C ILE A 60 8.19 -6.48 -37.06
N GLY A 61 8.77 -5.94 -38.13
CA GLY A 61 8.01 -5.28 -39.20
C GLY A 61 7.02 -6.24 -39.87
N LYS A 62 7.45 -7.46 -40.21
CA LYS A 62 6.58 -8.50 -40.78
C LYS A 62 5.52 -8.96 -39.78
N PHE A 63 5.86 -9.05 -38.50
CA PHE A 63 4.93 -9.43 -37.44
C PHE A 63 3.82 -8.38 -37.26
N PHE A 64 4.17 -7.11 -37.12
CA PHE A 64 3.19 -6.04 -36.99
C PHE A 64 2.36 -5.86 -38.26
N TYR A 65 2.94 -6.03 -39.45
CA TYR A 65 2.18 -6.01 -40.69
C TYR A 65 1.14 -7.14 -40.75
N ARG A 66 1.52 -8.37 -40.38
CA ARG A 66 0.59 -9.51 -40.33
C ARG A 66 -0.47 -9.34 -39.25
N LEU A 67 -0.08 -8.83 -38.08
CA LEU A 67 -0.99 -8.56 -36.97
C LEU A 67 -2.01 -7.47 -37.35
N GLY A 68 -1.54 -6.36 -37.92
CA GLY A 68 -2.38 -5.27 -38.41
C GLY A 68 -3.32 -5.72 -39.51
N TYR A 69 -2.83 -6.51 -40.48
CA TYR A 69 -3.67 -7.10 -41.52
C TYR A 69 -4.74 -8.04 -40.94
N TRP A 70 -4.40 -8.83 -39.93
CA TRP A 70 -5.34 -9.73 -39.25
C TRP A 70 -6.41 -8.97 -38.47
N ILE A 71 -6.03 -7.86 -37.81
CA ILE A 71 -6.96 -6.96 -37.12
C ILE A 71 -7.91 -6.28 -38.13
N ALA A 72 -7.38 -5.77 -39.24
CA ALA A 72 -8.16 -5.09 -40.27
C ALA A 72 -9.14 -6.01 -41.00
N ASN A 73 -8.76 -7.27 -41.26
CA ASN A 73 -9.59 -8.23 -41.97
C ASN A 73 -10.81 -8.72 -41.15
N ASN A 74 -10.75 -8.66 -39.81
CA ASN A 74 -11.88 -9.07 -38.97
C ASN A 74 -11.90 -8.40 -37.59
N ALA A 75 -12.26 -7.11 -37.57
CA ALA A 75 -12.29 -6.28 -36.36
C ALA A 75 -13.12 -6.90 -35.22
N TRP A 76 -14.28 -7.49 -35.52
CA TRP A 76 -15.16 -8.11 -34.51
C TRP A 76 -14.48 -9.25 -33.74
N LYS A 77 -13.71 -10.10 -34.41
CA LYS A 77 -12.97 -11.19 -33.74
C LYS A 77 -11.87 -10.65 -32.84
N THR A 78 -11.22 -9.56 -33.24
CA THR A 78 -10.15 -8.95 -32.43
C THR A 78 -10.67 -8.28 -31.17
N ILE A 79 -11.81 -7.60 -31.26
CA ILE A 79 -12.51 -7.02 -30.09
C ILE A 79 -12.91 -8.14 -29.12
N GLY A 80 -13.51 -9.22 -29.64
CA GLY A 80 -13.87 -10.39 -28.84
C GLY A 80 -12.66 -11.01 -28.14
N LEU A 81 -11.53 -11.17 -28.85
CA LEU A 81 -10.30 -11.70 -28.28
C LEU A 81 -9.70 -10.78 -27.21
N SER A 82 -9.68 -9.47 -27.43
CA SER A 82 -9.17 -8.52 -26.43
C SER A 82 -10.03 -8.51 -25.16
N VAL A 83 -11.36 -8.56 -25.31
CA VAL A 83 -12.27 -8.61 -24.17
C VAL A 83 -12.12 -9.93 -23.43
N LEU A 84 -12.00 -11.04 -24.14
CA LEU A 84 -11.77 -12.36 -23.55
C LEU A 84 -10.44 -12.41 -22.77
N LEU A 85 -9.37 -11.85 -23.32
CA LEU A 85 -8.08 -11.77 -22.63
C LEU A 85 -8.19 -10.95 -21.34
N VAL A 86 -8.80 -9.76 -21.42
CA VAL A 86 -9.03 -8.91 -20.23
C VAL A 86 -9.89 -9.64 -19.20
N ALA A 87 -10.94 -10.35 -19.63
CA ALA A 87 -11.80 -11.13 -18.74
C ALA A 87 -11.01 -12.25 -18.04
N VAL A 88 -10.19 -13.01 -18.77
CA VAL A 88 -9.34 -14.07 -18.20
C VAL A 88 -8.34 -13.49 -17.20
N CYS A 89 -7.68 -12.38 -17.53
CA CYS A 89 -6.81 -11.67 -16.58
C CYS A 89 -7.57 -11.19 -15.35
N SER A 90 -8.83 -10.76 -15.52
CA SER A 90 -9.66 -10.25 -14.43
C SER A 90 -10.10 -11.35 -13.44
N VAL A 91 -10.20 -12.61 -13.90
CA VAL A 91 -10.45 -13.76 -13.00
C VAL A 91 -9.37 -13.86 -11.91
N GLY A 92 -8.14 -13.43 -12.19
CA GLY A 92 -7.06 -13.37 -11.19
C GLY A 92 -7.39 -12.51 -9.97
N PHE A 93 -8.23 -11.47 -10.14
CA PHE A 93 -8.66 -10.61 -9.03
C PHE A 93 -9.58 -11.31 -8.03
N ILE A 94 -10.19 -12.45 -8.39
CA ILE A 94 -11.04 -13.22 -7.46
C ILE A 94 -10.22 -13.77 -6.29
N ARG A 95 -8.93 -14.08 -6.50
CA ARG A 95 -8.00 -14.49 -5.43
C ARG A 95 -7.25 -13.33 -4.79
N PHE A 96 -7.67 -12.09 -5.00
CA PHE A 96 -6.97 -10.93 -4.42
C PHE A 96 -7.16 -10.88 -2.89
N HIS A 97 -6.11 -11.27 -2.16
CA HIS A 97 -6.08 -11.21 -0.71
C HIS A 97 -5.68 -9.79 -0.25
N LYS A 98 -6.61 -9.09 0.41
CA LYS A 98 -6.35 -7.79 1.04
C LYS A 98 -5.83 -8.02 2.45
N GLU A 99 -4.52 -7.85 2.63
CA GLU A 99 -3.91 -7.82 3.95
C GLU A 99 -4.38 -6.54 4.69
N LYS A 100 -5.05 -6.71 5.84
CA LYS A 100 -5.55 -5.59 6.67
C LYS A 100 -4.75 -5.42 7.96
N SER A 101 -3.85 -6.36 8.27
CA SER A 101 -3.03 -6.26 9.48
C SER A 101 -2.01 -5.12 9.32
N PRO A 102 -2.08 -4.05 10.13
CA PRO A 102 -1.13 -2.93 10.02
C PRO A 102 0.30 -3.40 10.28
N MET A 103 0.49 -4.36 11.19
CA MET A 103 1.82 -4.91 11.50
C MET A 103 2.49 -5.49 10.26
N LYS A 104 1.77 -6.23 9.42
CA LYS A 104 2.34 -6.86 8.23
C LYS A 104 2.59 -5.88 7.07
N LEU A 105 1.92 -4.72 7.06
CA LEU A 105 2.09 -3.71 6.02
C LEU A 105 3.27 -2.78 6.29
N TRP A 106 3.46 -2.39 7.56
CA TRP A 106 4.46 -1.40 7.95
C TRP A 106 5.79 -2.01 8.39
N ILE A 107 5.83 -3.31 8.71
CA ILE A 107 7.03 -3.97 9.20
C ILE A 107 7.63 -4.83 8.07
N PRO A 108 8.92 -4.65 7.74
CA PRO A 108 9.57 -5.49 6.76
C PRO A 108 9.66 -6.94 7.25
N LEU A 109 9.37 -7.87 6.33
CA LEU A 109 9.43 -9.32 6.58
C LEU A 109 10.86 -9.72 6.95
N GLY A 110 11.01 -10.45 8.05
CA GLY A 110 12.30 -10.93 8.56
C GLY A 110 13.06 -9.95 9.45
N SER A 111 12.45 -8.83 9.84
CA SER A 111 13.09 -7.90 10.78
C SER A 111 13.14 -8.47 12.21
N LYS A 112 14.15 -8.07 12.97
CA LYS A 112 14.28 -8.42 14.41
C LYS A 112 13.03 -8.00 15.19
N PHE A 113 12.48 -6.82 14.88
CA PHE A 113 11.22 -6.34 15.47
C PHE A 113 10.04 -7.28 15.23
N GLN A 114 9.92 -7.88 14.04
CA GLN A 114 8.87 -8.86 13.76
C GLN A 114 9.02 -10.10 14.64
N HIS A 115 10.24 -10.61 14.79
CA HIS A 115 10.49 -11.82 15.60
C HIS A 115 10.21 -11.58 17.08
N ASP A 116 10.71 -10.46 17.62
CA ASP A 116 10.51 -10.09 19.02
C ASP A 116 9.02 -9.82 19.31
N THR A 117 8.31 -9.16 18.39
CA THR A 117 6.86 -8.90 18.51
C THR A 117 6.05 -10.20 18.41
N ASN A 118 6.41 -11.10 17.49
CA ASN A 118 5.73 -12.38 17.36
C ASN A 118 5.93 -13.25 18.61
N TRP A 119 7.15 -13.30 19.15
CA TRP A 119 7.43 -13.98 20.42
C TRP A 119 6.61 -13.38 21.57
N LEU A 120 6.51 -12.05 21.65
CA LEU A 120 5.72 -11.35 22.67
C LEU A 120 4.23 -11.69 22.57
N ILE A 121 3.66 -11.64 21.37
CA ILE A 121 2.24 -11.97 21.13
C ILE A 121 1.95 -13.43 21.47
N GLU A 122 2.84 -14.35 21.10
CA GLU A 122 2.68 -15.78 21.41
C GLU A 122 2.75 -16.07 22.92
N HIS A 123 3.64 -15.40 23.66
CA HIS A 123 3.88 -15.68 25.08
C HIS A 123 2.90 -14.96 26.01
N PHE A 124 2.52 -13.74 25.68
CA PHE A 124 1.66 -12.93 26.54
C PHE A 124 0.18 -13.00 26.15
N GLN A 125 -0.14 -13.61 24.99
CA GLN A 125 -1.44 -13.58 24.33
C GLN A 125 -1.88 -12.12 24.07
N GLU A 126 -2.73 -11.90 23.07
CA GLU A 126 -2.97 -10.58 22.48
C GLU A 126 -3.17 -9.46 23.52
N GLY A 127 -2.36 -8.40 23.37
CA GLY A 127 -2.30 -7.28 24.29
C GLY A 127 -3.69 -6.71 24.56
N ASN A 128 -3.99 -6.49 25.84
CA ASN A 128 -5.24 -5.91 26.29
C ASN A 128 -5.62 -4.70 25.42
N ARG A 129 -6.81 -4.72 24.82
CA ARG A 129 -7.28 -3.61 24.00
C ARG A 129 -7.78 -2.50 24.91
N ILE A 130 -7.04 -1.40 24.94
CA ILE A 130 -7.39 -0.24 25.75
C ILE A 130 -8.43 0.59 24.99
N GLU A 131 -9.58 0.79 25.62
CA GLU A 131 -10.59 1.76 25.19
C GLU A 131 -10.60 2.90 26.20
N THR A 132 -10.48 4.15 25.74
CA THR A 132 -10.36 5.33 26.61
C THR A 132 -11.43 6.35 26.24
N VAL A 133 -12.14 6.83 27.26
CA VAL A 133 -13.15 7.89 27.14
C VAL A 133 -12.68 9.09 27.94
N MET A 134 -12.68 10.27 27.32
CA MET A 134 -12.30 11.54 27.97
C MET A 134 -13.56 12.36 28.24
N ILE A 135 -13.82 12.64 29.52
CA ILE A 135 -14.99 13.41 29.98
C ILE A 135 -14.51 14.79 30.42
N THR A 136 -15.20 15.83 29.95
CA THR A 136 -14.81 17.23 30.21
C THR A 136 -15.99 18.01 30.78
N ALA A 137 -15.73 18.75 31.86
CA ALA A 137 -16.65 19.67 32.50
C ALA A 137 -15.84 20.81 33.15
N PRO A 138 -16.45 21.98 33.44
CA PRO A 138 -15.77 23.06 34.17
C PRO A 138 -15.24 22.61 35.54
N ASP A 139 -15.99 21.76 36.24
CA ASP A 139 -15.55 21.01 37.41
C ASP A 139 -16.07 19.57 37.30
N VAL A 140 -15.14 18.62 37.26
CA VAL A 140 -15.45 17.19 37.06
C VAL A 140 -15.71 16.44 38.35
N LEU A 141 -15.42 17.04 39.51
CA LEU A 141 -15.56 16.42 40.84
C LEU A 141 -16.91 16.74 41.50
N VAL A 142 -17.73 17.55 40.83
CA VAL A 142 -19.08 17.89 41.24
C VAL A 142 -19.98 16.63 41.24
N PRO A 143 -20.80 16.41 42.28
CA PRO A 143 -21.53 15.16 42.46
C PRO A 143 -22.46 14.83 41.29
N GLU A 144 -23.07 15.84 40.67
CA GLU A 144 -23.93 15.67 39.49
C GLU A 144 -23.15 15.10 38.29
N VAL A 145 -21.89 15.53 38.11
CA VAL A 145 -21.01 15.02 37.05
C VAL A 145 -20.60 13.58 37.36
N LEU A 146 -20.20 13.28 38.60
CA LEU A 146 -19.81 11.93 39.01
C LEU A 146 -20.98 10.92 38.88
N GLN A 147 -22.20 11.31 39.22
CA GLN A 147 -23.39 10.48 39.03
C GLN A 147 -23.64 10.19 37.54
N THR A 148 -23.42 11.18 36.68
CA THR A 148 -23.55 11.01 35.23
C THR A 148 -22.49 10.03 34.71
N ILE A 149 -21.25 10.11 35.18
CA ILE A 149 -20.17 9.18 34.82
C ILE A 149 -20.51 7.75 35.27
N ALA A 150 -21.01 7.60 36.50
CA ALA A 150 -21.43 6.30 37.03
C ALA A 150 -22.53 5.68 36.17
N LYS A 151 -23.55 6.46 35.80
CA LYS A 151 -24.63 6.01 34.92
C LYS A 151 -24.12 5.54 33.55
N ILE A 152 -23.21 6.30 32.92
CA ILE A 152 -22.60 5.91 31.65
C ILE A 152 -21.84 4.58 31.80
N THR A 153 -21.12 4.42 32.91
CA THR A 153 -20.33 3.22 33.17
C THR A 153 -21.24 1.99 33.35
N GLU A 154 -22.33 2.13 34.10
CA GLU A 154 -23.33 1.06 34.27
C GLU A 154 -24.00 0.67 32.94
N GLU A 155 -24.31 1.65 32.08
CA GLU A 155 -24.88 1.39 30.76
C GLU A 155 -23.90 0.61 29.86
N ILE A 156 -22.61 0.90 29.92
CA ILE A 156 -21.56 0.19 29.17
C ILE A 156 -21.39 -1.24 29.71
N GLU A 157 -21.33 -1.42 31.04
CA GLU A 157 -21.19 -2.73 31.67
C GLU A 157 -22.40 -3.63 31.42
N GLY A 158 -23.61 -3.05 31.33
CA GLY A 158 -24.85 -3.75 31.05
C GLY A 158 -25.06 -4.13 29.58
N PHE A 159 -24.21 -3.64 28.67
CA PHE A 159 -24.36 -3.91 27.24
C PHE A 159 -23.98 -5.36 26.90
N THR A 160 -24.82 -6.00 26.08
CA THR A 160 -24.58 -7.35 25.55
C THR A 160 -24.65 -7.36 24.04
N PHE A 161 -23.72 -8.05 23.39
CA PHE A 161 -23.64 -8.17 21.93
C PHE A 161 -23.55 -9.63 21.51
N HIS A 162 -23.77 -9.89 20.22
CA HIS A 162 -23.63 -11.23 19.64
C HIS A 162 -22.34 -11.31 18.83
N ASN A 163 -21.57 -12.38 19.03
CA ASN A 163 -20.38 -12.66 18.21
C ASN A 163 -20.78 -13.24 16.83
N SER A 164 -19.83 -13.38 15.92
CA SER A 164 -19.97 -14.07 14.62
C SER A 164 -20.46 -15.52 14.75
N GLU A 165 -20.30 -16.14 15.91
CA GLU A 165 -20.75 -17.50 16.23
C GLU A 165 -22.16 -17.54 16.86
N GLY A 166 -22.82 -16.37 16.99
CA GLY A 166 -24.19 -16.26 17.55
C GLY A 166 -24.27 -16.24 19.07
N GLN A 167 -23.17 -16.46 19.78
CA GLN A 167 -23.11 -16.39 21.24
C GLN A 167 -23.32 -14.95 21.74
N ARG A 168 -24.12 -14.80 22.81
CA ARG A 168 -24.34 -13.52 23.49
C ARG A 168 -23.22 -13.31 24.52
N LEU A 169 -22.43 -12.25 24.34
CA LEU A 169 -21.31 -11.86 25.19
C LEU A 169 -21.62 -10.53 25.88
N GLY A 170 -21.23 -10.41 27.14
CA GLY A 170 -21.27 -9.15 27.90
C GLY A 170 -19.88 -8.53 28.08
N TRP A 171 -19.85 -7.31 28.64
CA TRP A 171 -18.62 -6.60 28.99
C TRP A 171 -17.70 -7.45 29.89
N THR A 172 -18.28 -8.13 30.87
CA THR A 172 -17.54 -8.98 31.84
C THR A 172 -16.91 -10.23 31.23
N ASP A 173 -17.29 -10.61 30.02
CA ASP A 173 -16.75 -11.81 29.34
C ASP A 173 -15.53 -11.47 28.49
N VAL A 174 -15.44 -10.23 28.00
CA VAL A 174 -14.36 -9.78 27.10
C VAL A 174 -13.30 -8.96 27.84
N CYS A 175 -13.66 -8.25 28.90
CA CYS A 175 -12.71 -7.41 29.63
C CYS A 175 -11.64 -8.21 30.37
N HIS A 176 -10.42 -7.66 30.37
CA HIS A 176 -9.28 -8.22 31.07
C HIS A 176 -9.50 -8.24 32.59
N LYS A 177 -9.44 -9.44 33.20
CA LYS A 177 -9.58 -9.64 34.64
C LYS A 177 -8.20 -9.75 35.29
N VAL A 178 -7.91 -8.88 36.25
CA VAL A 178 -6.68 -8.98 37.04
C VAL A 178 -6.86 -10.08 38.09
N PRO A 179 -5.99 -11.10 38.13
CA PRO A 179 -6.08 -12.14 39.14
C PRO A 179 -5.76 -11.56 40.52
N PHE A 180 -6.56 -11.94 41.53
CA PHE A 180 -6.32 -11.54 42.91
C PHE A 180 -5.18 -12.40 43.49
N ILE A 181 -4.00 -11.81 43.67
CA ILE A 181 -2.85 -12.49 44.28
C ILE A 181 -3.04 -12.43 45.80
N ALA A 182 -3.81 -13.37 46.34
CA ALA A 182 -4.17 -13.42 47.76
C ALA A 182 -2.94 -13.37 48.70
N GLU A 183 -1.79 -13.84 48.23
CA GLU A 183 -0.54 -13.91 49.01
C GLU A 183 0.06 -12.54 49.37
N TYR A 184 -0.16 -11.49 48.56
CA TYR A 184 0.40 -10.15 48.81
C TYR A 184 -0.62 -9.14 49.38
N THR A 185 -1.93 -9.39 49.21
CA THR A 185 -2.99 -8.47 49.66
C THR A 185 -3.65 -8.89 50.98
N ALA A 186 -3.32 -10.07 51.53
CA ALA A 186 -3.80 -10.54 52.82
C ALA A 186 -3.12 -9.86 54.02
N ASP A 187 -2.66 -8.61 53.86
CA ASP A 187 -2.27 -7.80 55.01
C ASP A 187 -3.53 -7.40 55.78
N HIS A 188 -3.90 -8.24 56.74
CA HIS A 188 -5.01 -8.06 57.67
C HIS A 188 -4.85 -6.80 58.56
N THR A 189 -3.76 -6.05 58.47
CA THR A 189 -3.58 -4.79 59.22
C THR A 189 -4.27 -3.59 58.58
N ARG A 190 -4.70 -3.66 57.30
CA ARG A 190 -5.39 -2.55 56.64
C ARG A 190 -6.86 -2.47 57.09
N ARG A 191 -7.10 -1.82 58.23
CA ARG A 191 -8.47 -1.44 58.68
C ARG A 191 -9.16 -0.62 57.58
N LYS A 192 -10.30 -1.11 57.08
CA LYS A 192 -11.24 -0.30 56.27
C LYS A 192 -11.68 0.89 57.12
N ARG A 193 -11.35 2.11 56.70
CA ARG A 193 -11.91 3.33 57.28
C ARG A 193 -13.37 3.41 56.84
N HIS A 194 -14.30 3.38 57.79
CA HIS A 194 -15.72 3.55 57.50
C HIS A 194 -15.99 5.04 57.25
N ALA A 195 -16.74 5.34 56.18
CA ALA A 195 -17.12 6.71 55.82
C ALA A 195 -17.93 7.42 56.93
N GLN A 196 -18.57 6.65 57.82
CA GLN A 196 -19.34 7.17 58.96
C GLN A 196 -18.51 7.91 60.01
N ASP A 197 -17.18 7.79 60.00
CA ASP A 197 -16.31 8.49 60.96
C ASP A 197 -16.02 9.95 60.55
N LEU A 198 -16.32 10.36 59.31
CA LEU A 198 -16.13 11.73 58.83
C LEU A 198 -17.26 12.69 59.23
N ASP A 199 -18.48 12.19 59.41
CA ASP A 199 -19.64 13.00 59.83
C ASP A 199 -19.66 13.31 61.32
N ARG A 200 -18.75 12.72 62.11
CA ARG A 200 -18.70 12.90 63.57
C ARG A 200 -17.72 13.98 64.04
N GLN A 201 -17.06 14.68 63.11
CA GLN A 201 -16.09 15.74 63.41
C GLN A 201 -16.57 17.16 63.04
N SER A 202 -17.84 17.35 62.68
CA SER A 202 -18.46 18.69 62.53
C SER A 202 -19.32 19.07 63.73
#